data_AF-A0A3Q2WPR5-F1
#
_entry.id   AF-A0A3Q2WPR5-F1
#
_cell.length_a   1.000
_cell.length_b   1.000
_cell.length_c   1.000
_cell.angle_alpha   90.00
_cell.angle_beta   90.00
_cell.angle_gamma   90.00
#
_symmetry.space_group_name_H-M   'P 1'
#
loop_
_entity.id
_entity.type
_entity.pdbx_description
1 polymer ?
#
loop_
_entity_poly.entity_id
_entity_poly.type
_entity_poly.pdbx_seq_one_letter_code
_entity_poly.pdbx_strand_id
1 'polypeptide(L)' 'MTNACHRKCVPPHYKEAELTKGESVCLDRCVAKYLDLHERLGRKLTEHQNTLETLEISFWHNTRTGSKGPA' A
#
# COMPACT_ATOMS: atom_id res chain seq x y z
N MET A 1 -9.34 6.16 0.48
CA MET A 1 -10.40 5.32 -0.13
C MET A 1 -11.48 6.16 -0.84
N THR A 2 -12.29 6.95 -0.14
CA THR A 2 -13.47 7.66 -0.68
C THR A 2 -13.20 8.48 -1.94
N ASN A 3 -12.23 9.40 -1.91
CA ASN A 3 -11.87 10.20 -3.09
C ASN A 3 -11.39 9.36 -4.29
N ALA A 4 -10.73 8.22 -4.02
CA ALA A 4 -10.26 7.35 -5.09
C ALA A 4 -11.42 6.62 -5.77
N CYS A 5 -12.37 6.11 -4.99
CA CYS A 5 -13.56 5.45 -5.55
C CYS A 5 -14.52 6.42 -6.21
N HIS A 6 -14.72 7.61 -5.62
CA HIS A 6 -15.50 8.67 -6.25
C HIS A 6 -14.95 9.03 -7.63
N ARG A 7 -13.64 9.31 -7.75
CA ARG A 7 -13.01 9.62 -9.06
C ARG A 7 -13.07 8.48 -10.07
N LYS A 8 -13.18 7.22 -9.61
CA LYS A 8 -13.23 6.03 -10.49
C LYS A 8 -14.65 5.70 -10.96
N CYS A 9 -15.63 5.90 -10.09
CA CYS A 9 -16.98 5.40 -10.31
C CYS A 9 -18.00 6.49 -10.58
N VAL A 10 -17.75 7.73 -10.16
CA VAL A 10 -18.68 8.85 -10.32
C VAL A 10 -18.08 9.85 -11.31
N PRO A 11 -18.67 10.00 -12.51
CA PRO A 11 -18.17 10.93 -13.52
C PRO A 11 -18.35 12.38 -13.05
N PRO A 12 -17.50 13.32 -13.52
CA PRO A 12 -17.61 14.73 -13.14
C PRO A 12 -18.88 15.41 -13.66
N HIS A 13 -19.52 14.84 -14.69
CA HIS A 13 -20.79 15.30 -15.24
C HIS A 13 -21.93 14.42 -14.74
N TYR A 14 -22.69 14.97 -13.79
CA TYR A 14 -23.87 14.32 -13.22
C TYR A 14 -25.06 14.50 -14.16
N LYS A 15 -25.66 13.39 -14.60
CA LYS A 15 -26.91 13.41 -15.37
C LYS A 15 -28.14 13.49 -14.47
N GLU A 16 -28.02 12.95 -13.26
CA GLU A 16 -29.10 12.81 -12.28
C GLU A 16 -28.50 12.90 -10.87
N ALA A 17 -29.34 13.22 -9.87
CA ALA A 17 -28.90 13.49 -8.51
C ALA A 17 -28.67 12.22 -7.67
N GLU A 18 -29.27 11.10 -8.08
CA GLU A 18 -29.09 9.80 -7.44
C GLU A 18 -28.04 8.98 -8.16
N LEU A 19 -27.40 8.08 -7.40
CA LEU A 19 -26.48 7.10 -7.97
C LEU A 19 -27.26 6.13 -8.85
N THR A 20 -26.80 6.00 -10.09
CA THR A 20 -27.27 4.95 -10.97
C THR A 20 -26.87 3.58 -10.42
N LYS A 21 -27.61 2.53 -10.79
CA LYS A 21 -27.27 1.14 -10.44
C LYS A 21 -25.81 0.79 -10.81
N GLY A 22 -25.31 1.33 -11.92
CA GLY A 22 -23.93 1.12 -12.37
C GLY A 22 -22.90 1.75 -11.43
N GLU A 23 -23.15 2.97 -10.96
CA GLU A 23 -22.27 3.67 -10.03
C GLU A 23 -22.27 3.00 -8.65
N SER A 24 -23.44 2.57 -8.14
CA SER A 24 -23.53 1.82 -6.88
C SER A 24 -22.71 0.52 -6.94
N VAL A 25 -22.90 -0.30 -7.98
CA VAL A 25 -22.14 -1.56 -8.15
C VAL A 25 -20.65 -1.29 -8.37
N CYS A 26 -20.29 -0.19 -9.04
CA CYS A 26 -18.89 0.20 -9.19
C CYS A 26 -18.27 0.56 -7.83
N LEU A 27 -18.96 1.34 -7.00
CA LEU A 27 -18.48 1.76 -5.68
C LEU A 27 -18.21 0.55 -4.78
N ASP A 28 -19.13 -0.42 -4.72
CA ASP A 28 -18.95 -1.65 -3.94
C ASP A 28 -17.70 -2.42 -4.37
N ARG A 29 -17.55 -2.62 -5.69
CA ARG A 29 -16.37 -3.29 -6.27
C ARG A 29 -15.09 -2.49 -6.04
N CYS A 30 -15.16 -1.17 -6.07
CA CYS A 30 -14.02 -0.30 -5.87
C CYS A 30 -13.50 -0.40 -4.44
N VAL A 31 -14.40 -0.33 -3.45
CA VAL A 31 -14.04 -0.43 -2.04
C VAL A 31 -13.40 -1.78 -1.74
N ALA A 32 -13.99 -2.87 -2.22
CA ALA A 32 -13.41 -4.21 -2.08
C ALA A 32 -11.97 -4.27 -2.64
N LYS A 33 -11.77 -3.81 -3.88
CA LYS A 33 -10.44 -3.77 -4.52
C LYS A 33 -9.46 -2.86 -3.79
N TYR A 34 -9.92 -1.72 -3.27
CA TYR A 34 -9.06 -0.76 -2.56
C TYR A 34 -8.52 -1.39 -1.29
N LEU A 35 -9.36 -2.08 -0.52
CA LEU A 35 -8.95 -2.75 0.72
C LEU A 35 -7.99 -3.91 0.44
N ASP A 36 -8.29 -4.75 -0.56
CA ASP A 36 -7.40 -5.83 -0.98
C ASP A 36 -6.01 -5.33 -1.38
N LEU A 37 -5.95 -4.22 -2.13
CA LEU A 37 -4.69 -3.60 -2.52
C LEU A 37 -3.99 -2.94 -1.34
N HIS A 38 -4.73 -2.26 -0.47
CA HIS A 38 -4.18 -1.61 0.72
C HIS A 38 -3.52 -2.62 1.66
N GLU A 39 -4.15 -3.78 1.86
CA GLU A 39 -3.59 -4.86 2.68
C GLU A 39 -2.30 -5.42 2.07
N ARG A 40 -2.28 -5.70 0.75
CA ARG A 40 -1.09 -6.18 0.04
C ARG A 40 0.06 -5.19 0.10
N LEU A 41 -0.24 -3.90 -0.06
CA LEU A 41 0.76 -2.83 0.04
C LEU A 41 1.30 -2.72 1.47
N GLY A 42 0.42 -2.81 2.48
CA GLY A 42 0.82 -2.84 3.88
C GLY A 42 1.81 -3.96 4.18
N ARG A 43 1.52 -5.19 3.73
CA ARG A 43 2.45 -6.33 3.91
C ARG A 43 3.81 -6.09 3.30
N LYS A 44 3.86 -5.59 2.05
CA LYS A 44 5.15 -5.29 1.39
C LYS A 44 5.91 -4.17 2.08
N LEU A 45 5.21 -3.14 2.55
CA LEU A 45 5.86 -2.03 3.26
C LEU A 45 6.50 -2.51 4.57
N THR A 46 5.79 -3.34 5.34
CA THR A 46 6.33 -3.96 6.55
C THR A 46 7.50 -4.89 6.25
N GLU A 47 7.41 -5.70 5.19
CA GLU A 47 8.52 -6.54 4.74
C GLU A 47 9.77 -5.70 4.44
N HIS A 48 9.61 -4.60 3.69
CA HIS A 48 10.71 -3.68 3.41
C HIS A 48 11.25 -2.99 4.68
N GLN A 49 10.39 -2.56 5.60
CA GLN A 49 10.84 -1.99 6.87
C GLN A 49 11.69 -2.98 7.68
N ASN A 50 11.23 -4.24 7.79
CA ASN A 50 11.97 -5.29 8.46
C ASN A 50 13.32 -5.57 7.77
N THR A 51 13.37 -5.50 6.43
CA THR A 51 14.65 -5.65 5.72
C THR A 51 15.64 -4.54 6.09
N LEU A 52 15.19 -3.29 6.23
CA LEU A 52 16.07 -2.18 6.62
C LEU A 52 16.64 -2.39 8.03
N GLU A 53 15.82 -2.81 8.99
CA GLU A 53 16.28 -3.12 10.35
C GLU A 53 17.26 -4.31 10.38
N THR A 54 16.97 -5.37 9.62
CA THR A 54 17.90 -6.51 9.52
C THR A 54 19.23 -6.14 8.88
N LEU A 55 19.26 -5.18 7.95
CA LEU A 55 20.51 -4.68 7.35
C LEU A 55 21.34 -3.88 8.37
N GLU A 56 20.72 -3.06 9.22
CA GLU A 56 21.43 -2.39 10.31
C GLU A 56 21.95 -3.37 11.36
N ILE A 57 21.15 -4.36 11.77
CA ILE A 57 21.57 -5.39 12.73
C ILE A 57 22.71 -6.23 12.14
N SER A 58 22.61 -6.65 10.88
CA SER A 58 23.68 -7.41 10.23
C SER A 58 24.92 -6.57 9.98
N PHE A 59 24.79 -5.27 9.69
CA PHE A 59 25.92 -4.33 9.65
C PHE A 59 26.59 -4.16 11.02
N TRP A 60 25.80 -4.00 12.10
CA TRP A 60 26.33 -3.90 13.46
C TRP A 60 26.96 -5.21 13.95
N HIS A 61 26.35 -6.36 13.64
CA HIS A 61 26.94 -7.67 13.92
C HIS A 61 28.23 -7.87 13.14
N ASN A 62 28.27 -7.53 11.84
CA ASN A 62 29.48 -7.64 11.01
C ASN A 62 30.61 -6.74 11.53
N THR A 63 30.31 -5.50 11.91
CA THR A 63 31.31 -4.60 12.53
C THR A 63 31.73 -5.05 13.93
N ARG A 64 30.87 -5.74 14.70
CA ARG A 64 31.20 -6.31 16.03
C ARG A 64 31.97 -7.63 15.96
N THR A 65 31.74 -8.47 14.95
CA THR A 65 32.45 -9.74 14.74
C THR A 65 33.72 -9.58 13.87
N GLY A 66 33.96 -8.38 13.33
CA GLY A 66 35.14 -8.00 12.56
C GLY A 66 36.40 -7.88 13.42
N SER A 67 37.17 -8.96 13.41
CA SER A 67 38.62 -9.03 13.64
C SER A 67 39.43 -7.93 12.93
N LYS A 68 40.59 -7.58 13.51
CA LYS A 68 41.70 -6.83 12.87
C LYS A 68 41.87 -7.12 11.35
N GLY A 69 42.05 -6.06 10.55
CA GLY A 69 42.82 -6.05 9.29
C GLY A 69 42.02 -6.17 7.97
N PRO A 70 42.54 -5.67 6.83
CA PRO A 70 43.96 -5.48 6.52
C PRO A 70 44.41 -4.01 6.53
N ALA A 71 45.73 -3.86 6.50
CA ALA A 71 46.50 -2.62 6.40
C ALA A 71 46.22 -1.82 5.12
#